data_AF-A0A2N2HF00-F1
#
_entry.id   AF-A0A2N2HF00-F1
#
_cell.length_a   1.000
_cell.length_b   1.000
_cell.length_c   1.000
_cell.angle_alpha   90.00
_cell.angle_beta   90.00
_cell.angle_gamma   90.00
#
_symmetry.space_group_name_H-M   'P 1'
#
loop_
_entity.id
_entity.type
_entity.pdbx_description
1 polymer ?
#
loop_
_entity_poly.entity_id
_entity_poly.type
_entity_poly.pdbx_seq_one_letter_code
_entity_poly.pdbx_strand_id
1 'polypeptide(L)'
;GHALDRLGVPSKLVFLFLFTYRYLHVIADEWQRLVTAARLRGFAPRTGMHTYRTIGNLLAMVLVNSFDRSSRVYQAMVLRGFQGRFVSVVRFRARPKDAAFALLWLAATAGIVLMDFFPEIRLV
;
A
#
# COMPACT_ATOMS: atom_id res chain seq x y z
N GLY A 1 9.39 0.67 -2.11
CA GLY A 1 9.88 2.06 -2.25
C GLY A 1 10.67 2.21 -3.53
N HIS A 2 11.97 1.90 -3.49
CA HIS A 2 12.88 2.02 -4.65
C HIS A 2 12.68 1.00 -5.78
N ALA A 3 12.03 -0.15 -5.53
CA ALA A 3 11.62 -1.06 -6.61
C ALA A 3 10.60 -0.40 -7.56
N LEU A 4 9.70 0.45 -7.03
CA LEU A 4 8.71 1.18 -7.82
C LEU A 4 9.33 2.35 -8.61
N ASP A 5 10.35 3.01 -8.06
CA ASP A 5 11.04 4.13 -8.73
C ASP A 5 11.82 3.64 -9.98
N ARG A 6 12.38 2.42 -9.93
CA ARG A 6 12.96 1.74 -11.11
C ARG A 6 11.94 1.14 -12.08
N LEU A 7 10.69 0.97 -11.66
CA LEU A 7 9.55 0.59 -12.50
C LEU A 7 8.93 1.82 -13.22
N GLY A 8 9.53 3.01 -13.09
CA GLY A 8 9.02 4.24 -13.68
C GLY A 8 7.81 4.82 -12.94
N VAL A 9 7.51 4.34 -11.72
CA VAL A 9 6.34 4.79 -10.97
C VAL A 9 6.64 6.14 -10.30
N PRO A 10 5.84 7.19 -10.56
CA PRO A 10 6.04 8.51 -9.96
C PRO A 10 6.16 8.43 -8.44
N SER A 11 7.15 9.11 -7.87
CA SER A 11 7.45 9.08 -6.42
C SER A 11 6.25 9.48 -5.54
N LYS A 12 5.27 10.21 -6.10
CA LYS A 12 3.97 10.51 -5.47
C LYS A 12 3.15 9.25 -5.14
N LEU A 13 3.15 8.24 -6.01
CA LEU A 13 2.40 7.00 -5.79
C LEU A 13 3.03 6.16 -4.69
N VAL A 14 4.35 6.04 -4.66
CA VAL A 14 5.07 5.33 -3.58
C VAL A 14 4.73 5.94 -2.21
N PHE A 15 4.72 7.27 -2.16
CA PHE A 15 4.33 8.01 -0.96
C PHE A 15 2.86 7.75 -0.58
N LEU A 16 1.94 7.85 -1.54
CA LEU A 16 0.53 7.56 -1.31
C LEU A 16 0.36 6.16 -0.72
N PHE A 17 1.03 5.14 -1.28
CA PHE A 17 0.99 3.78 -0.75
C PHE A 17 1.53 3.67 0.69
N LEU A 18 2.66 4.33 0.99
CA LEU A 18 3.22 4.31 2.34
C LEU A 18 2.26 4.96 3.35
N PHE A 19 1.66 6.09 2.99
CA PHE A 19 0.64 6.74 3.81
C PHE A 19 -0.59 5.86 3.95
N THR A 20 -1.13 5.31 2.87
CA THR A 20 -2.27 4.39 2.92
C THR A 20 -2.00 3.23 3.87
N TYR A 21 -0.84 2.56 3.76
CA TYR A 21 -0.48 1.45 4.66
C TYR A 21 -0.46 1.85 6.14
N ARG A 22 0.17 3.00 6.45
CA ARG A 22 0.25 3.52 7.82
C ARG A 22 -1.12 3.90 8.38
N TYR A 23 -1.98 4.52 7.56
CA TYR A 23 -3.29 5.01 7.99
C TYR A 23 -4.36 3.93 8.00
N LEU A 24 -4.18 2.84 7.27
CA LEU A 24 -5.11 1.72 7.26
C LEU A 24 -5.31 1.13 8.66
N HIS A 25 -4.22 1.01 9.43
CA HIS A 25 -4.27 0.55 10.82
C HIS A 25 -5.08 1.53 11.71
N VAL A 26 -4.84 2.83 11.55
CA VAL A 26 -5.54 3.87 12.31
C VAL A 26 -7.05 3.87 12.01
N ILE A 27 -7.41 3.74 10.73
CA ILE A 27 -8.81 3.69 10.29
C ILE A 27 -9.49 2.40 10.79
N ALA A 28 -8.78 1.27 10.77
CA ALA A 28 -9.29 0.01 11.30
C ALA A 28 -9.58 0.09 12.80
N ASP A 29 -8.68 0.70 13.58
CA ASP A 29 -8.89 0.92 15.02
C ASP A 29 -10.08 1.84 15.28
N GLU A 30 -10.23 2.90 14.49
CA GLU A 30 -11.35 3.83 14.60
C GLU A 30 -12.69 3.16 14.28
N TRP A 31 -12.73 2.36 13.22
CA TRP A 31 -13.88 1.55 12.87
C TRP A 31 -14.28 0.59 13.99
N GLN A 32 -13.31 -0.15 14.55
CA GLN A 32 -13.56 -1.07 15.66
C GLN A 32 -14.11 -0.36 16.89
N ARG A 33 -13.59 0.83 17.22
CA ARG A 33 -14.09 1.67 18.33
C ARG A 33 -15.54 2.09 18.11
N LEU A 34 -15.87 2.56 16.91
CA LEU A 34 -17.22 3.00 16.57
C LEU A 34 -18.22 1.84 16.56
N VAL A 35 -17.85 0.69 16.01
CA VAL A 35 -18.68 -0.52 16.04
C VAL A 35 -18.90 -0.99 17.47
N THR A 36 -17.85 -0.99 18.30
CA THR A 36 -17.95 -1.36 19.72
C THR A 36 -18.88 -0.41 20.47
N ALA A 37 -18.73 0.91 20.27
CA ALA A 37 -19.60 1.90 20.87
C ALA A 37 -21.06 1.75 20.43
N ALA A 38 -21.31 1.43 19.15
CA ALA A 38 -22.65 1.15 18.66
C ALA A 38 -23.24 -0.08 19.35
N ARG A 39 -22.48 -1.18 19.47
CA ARG A 39 -22.90 -2.40 20.17
C ARG A 39 -23.25 -2.14 21.63
N LEU A 40 -22.44 -1.34 22.34
CA LEU A 40 -22.72 -0.94 23.73
C LEU A 40 -24.02 -0.13 23.87
N ARG A 41 -24.40 0.65 22.84
CA ARG A 41 -25.68 1.37 22.79
C ARG A 41 -26.87 0.48 22.39
N GLY A 42 -26.69 -0.85 22.30
CA GLY A 42 -27.73 -1.80 21.95
C GLY A 42 -27.89 -2.07 20.46
N PHE A 43 -26.93 -1.67 19.62
CA PHE A 43 -26.97 -1.98 18.19
C PHE A 43 -26.72 -3.47 17.93
N ALA A 44 -27.75 -4.17 17.45
CA ALA A 44 -27.66 -5.53 16.96
C ALA A 44 -27.69 -5.56 15.42
N PRO A 45 -26.63 -6.03 14.73
CA PRO A 45 -26.62 -6.11 13.29
C PRO A 45 -27.66 -7.13 12.80
N ARG A 46 -28.70 -6.65 12.12
CA ARG A 46 -29.75 -7.47 11.49
C ARG A 46 -29.90 -7.09 10.02
N THR A 47 -30.41 -7.98 9.17
CA THR A 47 -30.67 -7.70 7.75
C THR A 47 -31.91 -6.81 7.57
N GLY A 48 -31.82 -5.54 7.97
CA GLY A 48 -32.91 -4.57 7.89
C GLY A 48 -32.44 -3.18 7.51
N MET A 49 -33.34 -2.36 6.99
CA MET A 49 -33.04 -1.01 6.50
C MET A 49 -32.40 -0.10 7.58
N HIS A 50 -32.78 -0.30 8.85
CA HIS A 50 -32.20 0.41 9.99
C HIS A 50 -30.69 0.10 10.16
N THR A 51 -30.29 -1.15 9.96
CA THR A 51 -28.89 -1.58 10.06
C THR A 51 -28.03 -0.93 8.97
N TYR A 52 -28.52 -0.90 7.73
CA TYR A 52 -27.83 -0.22 6.62
C TYR A 52 -27.68 1.28 6.89
N ARG A 53 -28.70 1.93 7.45
CA ARG A 53 -28.62 3.35 7.86
C ARG A 53 -27.56 3.57 8.93
N THR A 54 -27.52 2.72 9.96
CA THR A 54 -26.52 2.82 11.02
C THR A 54 -25.10 2.58 10.50
N ILE A 55 -24.90 1.55 9.65
CA ILE A 55 -23.60 1.29 9.02
C ILE A 55 -23.18 2.48 8.15
N GLY A 56 -24.11 3.05 7.37
CA GLY A 56 -23.86 4.26 6.58
C GLY A 56 -23.40 5.44 7.45
N ASN A 57 -24.05 5.66 8.59
CA ASN A 57 -23.65 6.71 9.54
C ASN A 57 -22.26 6.45 10.14
N LEU A 58 -21.94 5.20 10.48
CA LEU A 58 -20.61 4.82 10.97
C LEU A 58 -19.53 5.08 9.92
N LEU A 59 -19.78 4.67 8.67
CA LEU A 59 -18.88 4.92 7.54
C LEU A 59 -18.70 6.41 7.27
N ALA A 60 -19.79 7.18 7.31
CA ALA A 60 -19.74 8.63 7.14
C ALA A 60 -18.86 9.28 8.21
N MET A 61 -18.99 8.88 9.48
CA MET A 61 -18.13 9.39 10.56
C MET A 61 -16.66 9.07 10.32
N VAL A 62 -16.31 7.83 9.97
CA VAL A 62 -14.92 7.46 9.67
C VAL A 62 -14.37 8.26 8.50
N LEU A 63 -15.16 8.45 7.44
CA LEU A 63 -14.77 9.21 6.26
C LEU A 63 -14.47 10.68 6.60
N VAL A 64 -15.37 11.34 7.33
CA VAL A 64 -15.21 12.75 7.75
C VAL A 64 -13.99 12.90 8.65
N ASN A 65 -13.82 12.04 9.65
CA ASN A 65 -12.67 12.08 10.55
C ASN A 65 -11.35 11.83 9.82
N SER A 66 -11.35 10.92 8.85
CA SER A 66 -10.19 10.63 7.99
C SER A 66 -9.84 11.83 7.11
N PHE A 67 -10.85 12.51 6.56
CA PHE A 67 -10.66 13.72 5.75
C PHE A 67 -10.03 14.85 6.57
N ASP A 68 -10.60 15.17 7.75
CA ASP A 68 -10.06 16.19 8.65
C ASP A 68 -8.64 15.87 9.11
N ARG A 69 -8.38 14.58 9.41
CA ARG A 69 -7.04 14.12 9.76
C ARG A 69 -6.06 14.33 8.58
N SER A 70 -6.48 14.03 7.35
CA SER A 70 -5.63 14.24 6.17
C SER A 70 -5.30 15.72 5.96
N SER A 71 -6.28 16.61 6.16
CA SER A 71 -6.08 18.07 6.10
C SER A 71 -5.08 18.54 7.17
N ARG A 72 -5.25 18.13 8.44
CA ARG A 72 -4.31 18.47 9.52
C ARG A 72 -2.89 17.96 9.25
N VAL A 73 -2.77 16.75 8.72
CA VAL A 73 -1.48 16.15 8.37
C VAL A 73 -0.82 16.91 7.23
N TYR A 74 -1.58 17.28 6.20
CA TYR A 74 -1.10 18.09 5.10
C TYR A 74 -0.60 19.45 5.58
N GLN A 75 -1.35 20.15 6.43
CA GLN A 75 -0.92 21.42 7.00
C GLN A 75 0.37 21.27 7.82
N ALA A 76 0.49 20.21 8.62
CA ALA A 76 1.73 19.92 9.35
C ALA A 76 2.92 19.62 8.42
N MET A 77 2.68 19.04 7.24
CA MET A 77 3.72 18.86 6.23
C MET A 77 4.15 20.21 5.65
N VAL A 78 3.21 21.06 5.28
CA VAL A 78 3.49 22.41 4.74
C VAL A 78 4.33 23.22 5.74
N LEU A 79 3.95 23.22 7.02
CA LEU A 79 4.70 23.89 8.10
C LEU A 79 6.14 23.35 8.28
N ARG A 80 6.38 22.08 7.96
CA ARG A 80 7.73 21.47 7.98
C ARG A 80 8.54 21.74 6.71
N GLY A 81 8.07 22.63 5.84
CA GLY A 81 8.74 22.99 4.59
C GLY A 81 8.39 22.09 3.41
N PHE A 82 7.20 21.50 3.38
CA PHE A 82 6.77 20.68 2.24
C PHE A 82 6.49 21.53 0.99
N GLN A 83 7.39 21.45 0.01
CA GLN A 83 7.35 22.22 -1.25
C GLN A 83 6.58 21.49 -2.40
N GLY A 84 5.66 20.57 -2.07
CA GLY A 84 4.92 19.80 -3.08
C GLY A 84 5.73 18.70 -3.78
N ARG A 85 7.02 18.54 -3.43
CA ARG A 85 7.89 17.43 -3.80
C ARG A 85 8.46 16.80 -2.53
N PHE A 86 8.02 15.59 -2.19
CA PHE A 86 8.57 14.85 -1.05
C PHE A 86 9.85 14.16 -1.52
N VAL A 87 11.00 14.67 -1.08
CA VAL A 87 12.30 14.03 -1.33
C VAL A 87 12.35 12.72 -0.55
N SER A 88 12.49 11.62 -1.28
CA SER A 88 12.65 10.27 -0.72
C SER A 88 13.85 10.23 0.24
N VAL A 89 13.60 10.05 1.54
CA VAL A 89 14.64 9.95 2.60
C VAL A 89 15.20 8.52 2.73
N VAL A 90 14.72 7.57 1.94
CA VAL A 90 15.17 6.18 2.02
C VAL A 90 16.29 5.98 1.00
N ARG A 91 17.56 6.15 1.42
CA ARG A 91 18.70 5.61 0.65
C ARG A 91 18.70 4.09 0.81
N PHE A 92 18.47 3.35 -0.27
CA PHE A 92 18.59 1.89 -0.23
C PHE A 92 20.06 1.48 -0.33
N ARG A 93 20.53 0.67 0.62
CA ARG A 93 21.78 -0.09 0.54
C ARG A 93 21.49 -1.42 -0.15
N ALA A 94 22.19 -1.72 -1.25
CA ALA A 94 22.12 -3.02 -1.91
C ALA A 94 22.43 -4.14 -0.91
N ARG A 95 21.54 -5.13 -0.80
CA ARG A 95 21.74 -6.32 0.04
C ARG A 95 22.20 -7.48 -0.84
N PRO A 96 23.13 -8.34 -0.36
CA PRO A 96 23.67 -9.45 -1.14
C PRO A 96 22.61 -10.49 -1.56
N LYS A 97 21.45 -10.52 -0.87
CA LYS A 97 20.33 -11.39 -1.22
C LYS A 97 19.65 -10.99 -2.54
N ASP A 98 19.71 -9.71 -2.93
CA ASP A 98 19.14 -9.23 -4.20
C ASP A 98 20.02 -9.69 -5.38
N ALA A 99 21.34 -9.76 -5.18
CA ALA A 99 22.28 -10.27 -6.18
C ALA A 99 22.12 -11.79 -6.39
N ALA A 100 21.94 -12.55 -5.30
CA ALA A 100 21.70 -13.99 -5.39
C ALA A 100 20.40 -14.31 -6.16
N PHE A 101 19.34 -13.53 -5.94
CA PHE A 101 18.08 -13.68 -6.64
C PHE A 101 18.19 -13.34 -8.14
N ALA A 102 18.94 -12.29 -8.48
CA ALA A 102 19.21 -11.92 -9.86
C ALA A 102 20.02 -13.00 -10.61
N LEU A 103 21.02 -13.58 -9.95
CA LEU A 103 21.89 -14.61 -10.52
C LEU A 103 21.13 -15.92 -10.76
N LEU A 104 20.22 -16.28 -9.86
CA LEU A 104 19.34 -17.44 -10.01
C LEU A 104 18.40 -17.28 -11.22
N TRP A 105 17.82 -16.10 -11.41
CA TRP A 105 17.00 -15.80 -12.58
C TRP A 105 17.79 -15.85 -13.89
N LEU A 106 19.00 -15.29 -13.89
CA LEU A 106 19.90 -15.31 -15.05
C LEU A 106 20.28 -16.76 -15.43
N ALA A 107 20.58 -17.60 -14.43
CA ALA A 107 20.88 -19.01 -14.62
C ALA A 107 19.67 -19.80 -15.16
N ALA A 108 18.46 -19.53 -14.65
CA ALA A 108 17.24 -20.17 -15.15
C ALA A 108 16.97 -19.80 -16.61
N THR A 109 17.12 -18.52 -16.99
CA THR A 109 16.96 -18.09 -18.39
C THR A 109 18.02 -18.68 -19.31
N ALA A 110 19.28 -18.76 -18.87
CA ALA A 110 20.36 -19.35 -19.65
C ALA A 110 20.16 -20.85 -19.86
N GLY A 111 19.65 -21.57 -18.85
CA GLY A 111 19.34 -23.00 -18.95
C GLY A 111 18.27 -23.32 -20.00
N ILE A 112 17.22 -22.48 -20.07
CA ILE A 112 16.16 -22.63 -21.07
C ILE A 112 16.70 -22.40 -22.49
N VAL A 113 17.48 -21.34 -22.71
CA VAL A 113 18.08 -21.05 -24.03
C VAL A 113 19.05 -22.15 -24.46
N LEU A 114 19.82 -22.72 -23.54
CA LEU A 114 20.72 -23.83 -23.85
C LEU A 114 19.96 -25.12 -24.22
N MET A 115 18.82 -25.38 -23.57
CA MET A 115 17.93 -26.49 -23.93
C MET A 115 17.23 -26.27 -25.29
N ASP A 116 16.90 -25.02 -25.64
CA ASP A 116 16.31 -24.64 -26.94
C ASP A 116 17.33 -24.57 -28.09
N PHE A 117 18.63 -24.47 -27.82
CA PHE A 117 19.68 -24.47 -28.85
C PHE A 117 20.15 -25.90 -29.22
N PHE A 118 19.97 -26.86 -28.31
CA PHE A 118 20.27 -28.28 -28.54
C PHE A 118 19.32 -29.09 -29.48
N PRO A 119 18.08 -28.68 -29.82
CA PRO A 119 17.21 -29.39 -30.76
C PRO A 119 17.52 -29.09 -32.24
N GLU A 120 18.11 -27.94 -32.59
CA GLU A 120 18.36 -27.58 -34.01
C GLU A 120 19.52 -28.37 -34.67
N ILE A 121 20.40 -29.01 -33.89
CA ILE A 121 21.54 -29.79 -34.44
C ILE A 121 21.15 -31.24 -34.77
N ARG A 122 19.91 -31.69 -34.47
CA ARG A 122 19.49 -33.08 -34.67
C ARG A 122 18.63 -33.33 -35.93
N LEU A 123 18.37 -32.32 -36.77
CA LEU A 123 17.58 -32.45 -38.01
C LEU A 123 18.22 -31.83 -39.26
N VAL A 124 19.56 -31.80 -39.34
CA VAL A 124 20.32 -31.72 -40.61
C VAL A 124 21.43 -32.77 -40.55
#